data_AF-A0A975N029-F1
#
_entry.id   AF-A0A975N029-F1
#
_cell.length_a   1.000
_cell.length_b   1.000
_cell.length_c   1.000
_cell.angle_alpha   90.00
_cell.angle_beta   90.00
_cell.angle_gamma   90.00
#
_symmetry.space_group_name_H-M   'P 1'
#
loop_
_entity.id
_entity.type
_entity.pdbx_description
1 polymer ?
#
loop_
_entity_poly.entity_id
_entity_poly.type
_entity_poly.pdbx_seq_one_letter_code
_entity_poly.pdbx_strand_id
1 'polypeptide(L)'
;MLWLNAHFSLGVGHSLGNTVLRVLALNNEANAYLEVKLGKGKRPFTHRPGSNDRSAWQTLSPRSPLARYLPEMAERTHTASCKQLAAVLVDLCHAYGYVDLDERRGMDFHRHRPQSLDSGSPRSGPWKEDKDAGWRSFDLHLATPDPDYDEQLVATVAADGLEAVAAALNAAHLLLIGSVQDLGYKVLGFS
;
A
#
# COMPACT_ATOMS: atom_id res chain seq x y z
N MET A 1 -10.26 2.23 19.15
CA MET A 1 -11.07 1.89 17.96
C MET A 1 -10.50 2.52 16.67
N LEU A 2 -9.97 3.75 16.73
CA LEU A 2 -9.39 4.49 15.59
C LEU A 2 -8.26 3.74 14.84
N TRP A 3 -7.39 3.03 15.56
CA TRP A 3 -6.32 2.23 14.97
C TRP A 3 -6.82 1.09 14.06
N LEU A 4 -7.97 0.49 14.42
CA LEU A 4 -8.60 -0.55 13.62
C LEU A 4 -9.11 0.02 12.29
N ASN A 5 -9.63 1.25 12.31
CA ASN A 5 -10.12 1.94 11.11
C ASN A 5 -8.96 2.27 10.16
N ALA A 6 -7.85 2.80 10.68
CA ALA A 6 -6.66 3.06 9.85
C ALA A 6 -6.10 1.79 9.21
N HIS A 7 -6.01 0.70 9.99
CA HIS A 7 -5.56 -0.60 9.48
C HIS A 7 -6.51 -1.19 8.44
N PHE A 8 -7.83 -1.05 8.69
CA PHE A 8 -8.86 -1.45 7.74
C PHE A 8 -8.72 -0.68 6.42
N SER A 9 -8.63 0.64 6.45
CA SER A 9 -8.49 1.49 5.26
C SER A 9 -7.25 1.12 4.44
N LEU A 10 -6.10 0.89 5.08
CA LEU A 10 -4.89 0.40 4.40
C LEU A 10 -5.09 -0.99 3.80
N GLY A 11 -5.72 -1.91 4.53
CA GLY A 11 -6.05 -3.25 4.03
C GLY A 11 -6.96 -3.22 2.80
N VAL A 12 -7.93 -2.31 2.78
CA VAL A 12 -8.80 -2.08 1.62
C VAL A 12 -8.00 -1.51 0.45
N GLY A 13 -7.14 -0.49 0.68
CA GLY A 13 -6.25 0.06 -0.34
C GLY A 13 -5.33 -1.00 -0.96
N HIS A 14 -4.72 -1.86 -0.13
CA HIS A 14 -3.92 -2.99 -0.61
C HIS A 14 -4.75 -3.99 -1.41
N SER A 15 -5.98 -4.28 -0.97
CA SER A 15 -6.89 -5.19 -1.68
C SER A 15 -7.29 -4.65 -3.05
N LEU A 16 -7.60 -3.36 -3.15
CA LEU A 16 -7.85 -2.68 -4.42
C LEU A 16 -6.62 -2.72 -5.32
N GLY A 17 -5.44 -2.37 -4.79
CA GLY A 17 -4.17 -2.44 -5.50
C GLY A 17 -3.91 -3.81 -6.12
N ASN A 18 -4.06 -4.87 -5.32
CA ASN A 18 -3.89 -6.26 -5.80
C ASN A 18 -4.96 -6.67 -6.81
N THR A 19 -6.19 -6.15 -6.71
CA THR A 19 -7.27 -6.45 -7.65
C THR A 19 -6.95 -5.88 -9.03
N VAL A 20 -6.59 -4.59 -9.10
CA VAL A 20 -6.20 -3.94 -10.35
C VAL A 20 -4.96 -4.61 -10.95
N LEU A 21 -3.94 -4.93 -10.14
CA LEU A 21 -2.77 -5.66 -10.64
C LEU A 21 -3.14 -7.00 -11.27
N ARG A 22 -4.07 -7.74 -10.66
CA ARG A 22 -4.53 -9.02 -11.21
C ARG A 22 -5.26 -8.84 -12.53
N VAL A 23 -6.07 -7.79 -12.67
CA VAL A 23 -6.72 -7.46 -13.94
C VAL A 23 -5.68 -7.15 -15.01
N LEU A 24 -4.71 -6.29 -14.72
CA LEU A 24 -3.64 -5.96 -15.68
C LEU A 24 -2.79 -7.20 -16.03
N ALA A 25 -2.54 -8.08 -15.05
CA ALA A 25 -1.78 -9.31 -15.24
C ALA A 25 -2.50 -10.38 -16.08
N LEU A 26 -3.80 -10.21 -16.37
CA LEU A 26 -4.49 -11.05 -17.37
C LEU A 26 -3.92 -10.87 -18.78
N ASN A 27 -3.24 -9.74 -19.04
CA ASN A 27 -2.45 -9.54 -20.25
C ASN A 27 -1.01 -10.05 -20.05
N ASN A 28 -0.59 -10.99 -20.91
CA ASN A 28 0.73 -11.63 -20.79
C ASN A 28 1.90 -10.66 -20.92
N GLU A 29 1.81 -9.66 -21.80
CA GLU A 29 2.89 -8.68 -22.01
C GLU A 29 3.02 -7.74 -20.80
N ALA A 30 1.89 -7.24 -20.30
CA ALA A 30 1.83 -6.42 -19.10
C ALA A 30 2.37 -7.18 -17.87
N ASN A 31 1.97 -8.44 -17.69
CA ASN A 31 2.48 -9.28 -16.60
C ASN A 31 4.00 -9.48 -16.71
N ALA A 32 4.51 -9.87 -17.89
CA ALA A 32 5.94 -10.09 -18.12
C ALA A 32 6.77 -8.84 -17.85
N TYR A 33 6.26 -7.66 -18.18
CA TYR A 33 6.92 -6.39 -17.86
C TYR A 33 7.09 -6.20 -16.35
N LEU A 34 6.03 -6.43 -15.58
CA LEU A 34 6.09 -6.24 -14.13
C LEU A 34 6.99 -7.29 -13.46
N GLU A 35 6.99 -8.54 -13.96
CA GLU A 35 7.94 -9.58 -13.54
C GLU A 35 9.40 -9.11 -13.71
N VAL A 36 9.75 -8.45 -14.81
CA VAL A 36 11.10 -7.91 -15.04
C VAL A 36 11.43 -6.74 -14.12
N LYS A 37 10.46 -5.87 -13.82
CA LYS A 37 10.67 -4.66 -13.01
C LYS A 37 10.72 -4.95 -11.51
N LEU A 38 9.83 -5.81 -11.02
CA LEU A 38 9.72 -6.17 -9.60
C LEU A 38 10.46 -7.46 -9.23
N GLY A 39 10.74 -8.34 -10.19
CA GLY A 39 11.44 -9.62 -9.95
C GLY A 39 12.94 -9.51 -9.72
N LYS A 40 13.51 -8.29 -9.65
CA LYS A 40 14.92 -8.07 -9.28
C LYS A 40 15.07 -8.16 -7.75
N GLY A 41 15.16 -9.38 -7.21
CA GLY A 41 15.35 -9.62 -5.77
C GLY A 41 15.24 -11.10 -5.37
N LYS A 42 15.27 -11.40 -4.06
CA LYS A 42 15.20 -12.77 -3.51
C LYS A 42 13.84 -13.48 -3.66
N ARG A 43 12.82 -12.82 -4.22
CA ARG A 43 11.50 -13.39 -4.46
C ARG A 43 11.05 -13.06 -5.89
N PRO A 44 11.02 -14.04 -6.81
CA PRO A 44 10.48 -13.81 -8.14
C PRO A 44 9.01 -13.45 -8.02
N PHE A 45 8.64 -12.28 -8.54
CA PHE A 45 7.26 -11.88 -8.66
C PHE A 45 6.58 -12.83 -9.67
N THR A 46 5.52 -13.52 -9.25
CA THR A 46 4.73 -14.40 -10.14
C THR A 46 3.25 -14.13 -9.94
N HIS A 47 2.74 -13.02 -10.49
CA HIS A 47 1.30 -12.78 -10.59
C HIS A 47 0.72 -13.55 -11.78
N ARG A 48 0.85 -14.88 -11.73
CA ARG A 48 0.15 -15.73 -12.69
C ARG A 48 -1.36 -15.51 -12.51
N PRO A 49 -2.12 -15.27 -13.61
CA PRO A 49 -3.57 -15.26 -13.55
C PRO A 49 -4.13 -16.46 -12.76
N GLY A 50 -5.00 -16.19 -11.78
CA GLY A 50 -5.60 -17.23 -10.93
C GLY A 50 -4.73 -17.79 -9.81
N SER A 51 -3.51 -17.26 -9.58
CA SER A 51 -2.67 -17.69 -8.45
C SER A 51 -3.26 -17.25 -7.10
N ASN A 52 -3.34 -18.21 -6.17
CA ASN A 52 -3.68 -17.97 -4.76
C ASN A 52 -2.44 -17.76 -3.87
N ASP A 53 -1.24 -17.65 -4.47
CA ASP A 53 -0.02 -17.45 -3.69
C ASP A 53 -0.04 -16.10 -2.98
N ARG A 54 -0.08 -16.15 -1.64
CA ARG A 54 -0.03 -14.96 -0.78
C ARG A 54 1.32 -14.25 -0.85
N SER A 55 2.38 -14.95 -1.26
CA SER A 55 3.72 -14.36 -1.41
C SER A 55 3.77 -13.34 -2.55
N ALA A 56 2.85 -13.45 -3.52
CA ALA A 56 2.73 -12.52 -4.64
C ALA A 56 2.00 -11.22 -4.25
N TRP A 57 1.28 -11.18 -3.12
CA TRP A 57 0.45 -10.03 -2.75
C TRP A 57 1.31 -8.80 -2.48
N GLN A 58 1.06 -7.73 -3.25
CA GLN A 58 1.83 -6.50 -3.13
C GLN A 58 1.21 -5.57 -2.11
N THR A 59 2.06 -4.88 -1.36
CA THR A 59 1.63 -3.75 -0.54
C THR A 59 1.51 -2.53 -1.46
N LEU A 60 0.32 -1.93 -1.49
CA LEU A 60 0.12 -0.63 -2.14
C LEU A 60 0.50 0.47 -1.16
N SER A 61 1.58 1.18 -1.45
CA SER A 61 2.03 2.36 -0.70
C SER A 61 2.38 3.46 -1.69
N PRO A 62 2.18 4.74 -1.35
CA PRO A 62 2.70 5.89 -2.11
C PRO A 62 4.18 5.78 -2.46
N ARG A 63 4.96 5.10 -1.61
CA ARG A 63 6.42 4.91 -1.78
C ARG A 63 6.77 3.60 -2.48
N SER A 64 5.78 2.78 -2.82
CA SER A 64 6.00 1.50 -3.47
C SER A 64 6.45 1.69 -4.92
N PRO A 65 7.46 0.96 -5.41
CA PRO A 65 7.82 0.92 -6.83
C PRO A 65 6.64 0.51 -7.72
N LEU A 66 5.63 -0.13 -7.15
CA LEU A 66 4.41 -0.52 -7.84
C LEU A 66 3.69 0.67 -8.48
N ALA A 67 3.48 1.76 -7.72
CA ALA A 67 2.81 2.97 -8.21
C ALA A 67 3.53 3.58 -9.41
N ARG A 68 4.87 3.48 -9.42
CA ARG A 68 5.72 3.94 -10.52
C ARG A 68 5.57 3.10 -11.79
N TYR A 69 5.46 1.77 -11.66
CA TYR A 69 5.43 0.86 -12.82
C TYR A 69 4.03 0.57 -13.36
N LEU A 70 2.98 0.88 -12.59
CA LEU A 70 1.59 0.67 -12.97
C LEU A 70 1.19 1.33 -14.30
N PRO A 71 1.52 2.61 -14.57
CA PRO A 71 1.20 3.24 -15.85
C PRO A 71 1.85 2.54 -17.04
N GLU A 72 3.15 2.24 -16.96
CA GLU A 72 3.87 1.54 -18.02
C GLU A 72 3.36 0.10 -18.23
N MET A 73 2.94 -0.57 -17.16
CA MET A 73 2.28 -1.88 -17.25
C MET A 73 0.95 -1.79 -17.98
N ALA A 74 0.12 -0.79 -17.66
CA ALA A 74 -1.18 -0.61 -18.28
C ALA A 74 -1.08 -0.25 -19.76
N GLU A 75 -0.06 0.51 -20.17
CA GLU A 75 0.20 0.82 -21.58
C GLU A 75 0.35 -0.44 -22.45
N ARG A 76 0.96 -1.50 -21.91
CA ARG A 76 1.16 -2.79 -22.60
C ARG A 76 -0.11 -3.62 -22.78
N THR A 77 -1.18 -3.26 -22.07
CA THR A 77 -2.48 -3.90 -22.30
C THR A 77 -3.12 -3.43 -23.60
N HIS A 78 -2.72 -2.26 -24.11
CA HIS A 78 -3.33 -1.56 -25.25
C HIS A 78 -4.84 -1.26 -25.08
N THR A 79 -5.36 -1.28 -23.86
CA THR A 79 -6.78 -0.99 -23.57
C THR A 79 -6.91 0.28 -22.74
N ALA A 80 -7.87 1.14 -23.11
CA ALA A 80 -8.07 2.41 -22.42
C ALA A 80 -8.56 2.22 -20.97
N SER A 81 -9.41 1.24 -20.73
CA SER A 81 -9.96 0.94 -19.41
C SER A 81 -8.87 0.49 -18.43
N CYS A 82 -7.90 -0.34 -18.85
CA CYS A 82 -6.77 -0.72 -18.01
C CYS A 82 -5.87 0.47 -17.66
N LYS A 83 -5.67 1.40 -18.59
CA LYS A 83 -4.92 2.65 -18.32
C LYS A 83 -5.64 3.51 -17.28
N GLN A 84 -6.96 3.62 -17.38
CA GLN A 84 -7.78 4.32 -16.39
C GLN A 84 -7.73 3.64 -15.03
N LEU A 85 -7.80 2.31 -14.96
CA LEU A 85 -7.63 1.56 -13.70
C LEU A 85 -6.27 1.83 -13.04
N ALA A 86 -5.19 1.85 -13.83
CA ALA A 86 -3.87 2.18 -13.30
C ALA A 86 -3.80 3.62 -12.80
N ALA A 87 -4.42 4.58 -13.53
CA ALA A 87 -4.49 5.97 -13.11
C ALA A 87 -5.21 6.12 -11.76
N VAL A 88 -6.33 5.42 -11.53
CA VAL A 88 -7.04 5.42 -10.23
C VAL A 88 -6.12 5.04 -9.07
N LEU A 89 -5.25 4.03 -9.25
CA LEU A 89 -4.30 3.65 -8.21
C LEU A 89 -3.18 4.69 -8.01
N VAL A 90 -2.71 5.31 -9.10
CA VAL A 90 -1.70 6.37 -9.02
C VAL A 90 -2.27 7.59 -8.29
N ASP A 91 -3.50 7.97 -8.61
CA ASP A 91 -4.19 9.07 -7.95
C ASP A 91 -4.42 8.78 -6.47
N LEU A 92 -4.81 7.54 -6.11
CA LEU A 92 -4.88 7.12 -4.71
C LEU A 92 -3.52 7.23 -4.01
N CYS A 93 -2.43 6.80 -4.65
CA CYS A 93 -1.07 6.93 -4.11
C CYS A 93 -0.61 8.38 -3.94
N HIS A 94 -1.23 9.34 -4.63
CA HIS A 94 -0.94 10.77 -4.49
C HIS A 94 -1.97 11.52 -3.63
N ALA A 95 -3.07 10.89 -3.26
CA ALA A 95 -4.10 11.51 -2.43
C ALA A 95 -3.55 11.75 -1.02
N TYR A 96 -3.56 13.02 -0.58
CA TYR A 96 -3.02 13.43 0.73
C TYR A 96 -3.49 12.53 1.88
N GLY A 97 -4.81 12.25 1.96
CA GLY A 97 -5.36 11.38 3.01
C GLY A 97 -4.80 9.95 3.00
N TYR A 98 -4.51 9.38 1.82
CA TYR A 98 -3.90 8.05 1.74
C TYR A 98 -2.39 8.08 2.01
N VAL A 99 -1.71 9.16 1.62
CA VAL A 99 -0.30 9.40 1.94
C VAL A 99 -0.11 9.48 3.44
N ASP A 100 -0.84 10.35 4.11
CA ASP A 100 -0.76 10.53 5.56
C ASP A 100 -1.11 9.24 6.30
N LEU A 101 -2.11 8.50 5.82
CA LEU A 101 -2.49 7.20 6.35
C LEU A 101 -1.34 6.17 6.26
N ASP A 102 -0.65 6.06 5.11
CA ASP A 102 0.47 5.13 4.93
C ASP A 102 1.72 5.56 5.73
N GLU A 103 2.00 6.86 5.84
CA GLU A 103 3.09 7.36 6.67
C GLU A 103 2.88 7.02 8.15
N ARG A 104 1.62 7.14 8.59
CA ARG A 104 1.23 6.88 9.97
C ARG A 104 1.21 5.39 10.32
N ARG A 105 1.05 4.49 9.34
CA ARG A 105 1.25 3.03 9.51
C ARG A 105 2.57 2.69 10.20
N GLY A 106 3.65 3.35 9.79
CA GLY A 106 4.99 3.14 10.34
C GLY A 106 5.15 3.66 11.77
N MET A 107 4.30 4.61 12.15
CA MET A 107 4.24 5.14 13.51
C MET A 107 3.35 4.26 14.39
N ASP A 108 2.20 3.80 13.90
CA ASP A 108 1.19 3.19 14.75
C ASP A 108 1.37 1.67 14.98
N PHE A 109 1.87 0.91 13.98
CA PHE A 109 1.85 -0.57 14.04
C PHE A 109 2.98 -1.18 14.88
N HIS A 110 4.15 -0.53 14.92
CA HIS A 110 5.28 -0.98 15.74
C HIS A 110 5.38 -0.25 17.09
N ARG A 111 4.64 0.86 17.28
CA ARG A 111 4.78 1.72 18.46
C ARG A 111 3.54 1.73 19.37
N HIS A 112 2.35 1.37 18.88
CA HIS A 112 1.12 1.31 19.68
C HIS A 112 0.53 -0.11 19.74
N ARG A 113 1.31 -1.08 20.25
CA ARG A 113 0.63 -2.21 20.93
C ARG A 113 -0.26 -1.61 22.03
N PRO A 114 -1.43 -2.20 22.35
CA PRO A 114 -2.14 -1.84 23.57
C PRO A 114 -1.21 -2.19 24.74
N GLN A 115 -0.44 -1.20 25.16
CA GLN A 115 0.29 -1.29 26.38
C GLN A 115 -0.74 -0.99 27.46
N SER A 116 -0.89 -1.90 28.39
CA SER A 116 -1.38 -1.58 29.74
C SER A 116 -0.44 -0.60 30.48
N LEU A 117 0.33 0.23 29.77
CA LEU A 117 1.42 1.10 30.22
C LEU A 117 1.49 2.33 29.30
N ASP A 118 1.63 3.53 29.88
CA ASP A 118 1.76 4.82 29.18
C ASP A 118 3.14 4.98 28.53
N SER A 119 3.47 4.16 27.52
CA SER A 119 4.78 4.30 26.87
C SER A 119 4.84 4.08 25.36
N GLY A 120 5.56 4.98 24.68
CA GLY A 120 5.93 4.88 23.28
C GLY A 120 7.24 4.12 23.06
N SER A 121 7.37 3.49 21.89
CA SER A 121 8.65 2.89 21.46
C SER A 121 9.64 3.98 21.00
N PRO A 122 10.95 3.83 21.25
CA PRO A 122 11.94 4.87 20.93
C PRO A 122 11.97 5.23 19.44
N ARG A 123 12.08 6.53 19.16
CA ARG A 123 12.02 7.08 17.78
C ARG A 123 13.36 7.06 17.04
N SER A 124 14.47 6.89 17.75
CA SER A 124 15.84 6.78 17.22
C SER A 124 16.45 5.44 17.61
N GLY A 125 17.45 4.97 16.84
CA GLY A 125 18.23 3.80 17.24
C GLY A 125 18.89 4.01 18.60
N PRO A 126 18.95 2.99 19.48
CA PRO A 126 19.53 3.12 20.81
C PRO A 126 21.06 3.20 20.78
N TRP A 127 21.68 2.97 19.63
CA TRP A 127 23.13 2.99 19.49
C TRP A 127 23.58 4.28 18.81
N LYS A 128 24.53 4.95 19.44
CA LYS A 128 25.31 6.04 18.83
C LYS A 128 26.77 5.64 18.83
N GLU A 129 27.44 5.88 17.72
CA GLU A 129 28.88 5.67 17.57
C GLU A 129 29.49 6.97 17.08
N ASP A 130 30.47 7.48 17.83
CA ASP A 130 31.35 8.53 17.36
C ASP A 130 32.69 7.88 17.03
N LYS A 131 32.97 7.77 15.73
CA LYS A 131 34.17 7.11 15.22
C LYS A 131 35.43 7.92 15.46
N ASP A 132 35.31 9.25 15.56
CA ASP A 132 36.44 10.15 15.77
C ASP A 132 36.80 10.23 17.26
N ALA A 133 35.81 10.14 18.14
CA ALA A 133 36.00 10.10 19.59
C ALA A 133 36.16 8.68 20.17
N GLY A 134 36.04 7.63 19.35
CA GLY A 134 36.34 6.25 19.72
C GLY A 134 35.38 5.62 20.73
N TRP A 135 34.16 6.14 20.89
CA TRP A 135 33.19 5.62 21.85
C TRP A 135 31.89 5.16 21.20
N ARG A 136 31.20 4.24 21.90
CA ARG A 136 29.86 3.76 21.57
C ARG A 136 28.98 3.95 22.78
N SER A 137 27.85 4.62 22.63
CA SER A 137 26.84 4.72 23.69
C SER A 137 25.62 3.89 23.33
N PHE A 138 24.98 3.41 24.38
CA PHE A 138 23.68 2.79 24.34
C PHE A 138 22.72 3.65 25.14
N ASP A 139 21.79 4.30 24.44
CA ASP A 139 20.74 5.11 25.06
C ASP A 139 19.65 4.15 25.55
N LEU A 140 19.55 4.00 26.88
CA LEU A 140 18.43 3.30 27.50
C LEU A 140 17.19 4.19 27.43
N HIS A 141 16.33 3.93 26.45
CA HIS A 141 15.08 4.64 26.34
C HIS A 141 14.08 4.08 27.36
N LEU A 142 13.79 4.88 28.39
CA LEU A 142 12.70 4.60 29.31
C LEU A 142 11.36 4.81 28.61
N ALA A 143 10.38 4.03 29.03
CA ALA A 143 8.99 4.19 28.70
C ALA A 143 8.51 5.62 29.04
N THR A 144 8.24 6.45 28.03
CA THR A 144 7.67 7.79 28.21
C THR A 144 6.34 7.91 27.46
N PRO A 145 5.35 8.65 27.99
CA PRO A 145 4.16 9.02 27.22
C PRO A 145 4.58 9.62 25.89
N ASP A 146 3.93 9.21 24.81
CA ASP A 146 4.22 9.79 23.50
C ASP A 146 3.69 11.23 23.48
N PRO A 147 4.55 12.26 23.48
CA PRO A 147 4.12 13.65 23.58
C PRO A 147 3.34 14.11 22.35
N ASP A 148 3.42 13.36 21.23
CA ASP A 148 2.68 13.64 20.00
C ASP A 148 1.47 12.72 19.81
N TYR A 149 1.03 12.04 20.88
CA TYR A 149 -0.21 11.26 20.85
C TYR A 149 -1.42 12.19 20.78
N ASP A 150 -1.83 12.50 19.56
CA ASP A 150 -3.03 13.28 19.26
C ASP A 150 -4.10 12.35 18.66
N GLU A 151 -5.06 11.93 19.49
CA GLU A 151 -6.18 11.08 19.07
C GLU A 151 -7.06 11.72 17.99
N GLN A 152 -7.22 13.05 18.01
CA GLN A 152 -8.00 13.76 17.01
C GLN A 152 -7.29 13.70 15.66
N LEU A 153 -5.98 13.91 15.65
CA LEU A 153 -5.17 13.73 14.46
C LEU A 153 -5.22 12.29 13.93
N VAL A 154 -5.18 11.26 14.81
CA VAL A 154 -5.40 9.86 14.39
C VAL A 154 -6.73 9.72 13.67
N ALA A 155 -7.80 10.27 14.26
CA ALA A 155 -9.16 10.13 13.74
C ALA A 155 -9.31 10.80 12.38
N THR A 156 -8.80 12.02 12.23
CA THR A 156 -8.82 12.78 10.98
C THR A 156 -8.06 12.04 9.88
N VAL A 157 -6.82 11.62 10.14
CA VAL A 157 -6.02 10.86 9.14
C VAL A 157 -6.71 9.56 8.73
N ALA A 158 -7.32 8.85 9.69
CA ALA A 158 -8.05 7.62 9.38
C ALA A 158 -9.32 7.88 8.55
N ALA A 159 -10.04 8.97 8.82
CA ALA A 159 -11.22 9.38 8.07
C ALA A 159 -10.86 9.81 6.64
N ASP A 160 -9.90 10.72 6.48
CA ASP A 160 -9.44 11.22 5.19
C ASP A 160 -8.88 10.09 4.31
N GLY A 161 -8.13 9.17 4.93
CA GLY A 161 -7.62 7.99 4.26
C GLY A 161 -8.72 7.01 3.83
N LEU A 162 -9.77 6.84 4.65
CA LEU A 162 -10.94 6.04 4.28
C LEU A 162 -11.69 6.66 3.10
N GLU A 163 -11.90 7.97 3.12
CA GLU A 163 -12.57 8.71 2.03
C GLU A 163 -11.79 8.59 0.71
N ALA A 164 -10.47 8.75 0.75
CA ALA A 164 -9.61 8.57 -0.43
C ALA A 164 -9.73 7.15 -1.01
N VAL A 165 -9.68 6.13 -0.15
CA VAL A 165 -9.82 4.72 -0.57
C VAL A 165 -11.22 4.43 -1.10
N ALA A 166 -12.27 4.98 -0.48
CA ALA A 166 -13.65 4.82 -0.94
C ALA A 166 -13.86 5.46 -2.33
N ALA A 167 -13.32 6.66 -2.55
CA ALA A 167 -13.35 7.33 -3.85
C ALA A 167 -12.64 6.48 -4.93
N ALA A 168 -11.46 5.95 -4.63
CA ALA A 168 -10.72 5.08 -5.53
C ALA A 168 -11.46 3.77 -5.83
N LEU A 169 -12.10 3.15 -4.82
CA LEU A 169 -12.94 1.97 -5.01
C LEU A 169 -14.11 2.24 -5.95
N ASN A 170 -14.83 3.35 -5.77
CA ASN A 170 -15.95 3.71 -6.61
C ASN A 170 -15.52 3.95 -8.07
N ALA A 171 -14.40 4.65 -8.27
CA ALA A 171 -13.83 4.87 -9.60
C ALA A 171 -13.38 3.55 -10.25
N ALA A 172 -12.70 2.68 -9.50
CA ALA A 172 -12.23 1.41 -10.02
C ALA A 172 -13.37 0.41 -10.30
N HIS A 173 -14.39 0.35 -9.45
CA HIS A 173 -15.51 -0.58 -9.60
C HIS A 173 -16.17 -0.50 -10.98
N LEU A 174 -16.40 0.72 -11.47
CA LEU A 174 -17.00 0.97 -12.79
C LEU A 174 -16.12 0.49 -13.94
N LEU A 175 -14.80 0.41 -13.73
CA LEU A 175 -13.81 0.05 -14.75
C LEU A 175 -13.42 -1.43 -14.72
N LEU A 176 -13.51 -2.10 -13.56
CA LEU A 176 -13.03 -3.47 -13.37
C LEU A 176 -13.63 -4.46 -14.38
N ILE A 177 -14.96 -4.44 -14.57
CA ILE A 177 -15.63 -5.35 -15.50
C ILE A 177 -15.23 -5.03 -16.94
N GLY A 178 -15.26 -3.73 -17.31
CA GLY A 178 -14.88 -3.27 -18.65
C GLY A 178 -13.45 -3.65 -19.02
N SER A 179 -12.50 -3.50 -18.09
CA SER A 179 -11.10 -3.89 -18.31
C SER A 179 -10.91 -5.38 -18.50
N VAL A 180 -11.63 -6.22 -17.77
CA VAL A 180 -11.55 -7.68 -17.97
C VAL A 180 -12.14 -8.05 -19.35
N GLN A 181 -13.24 -7.42 -19.76
CA GLN A 181 -13.87 -7.64 -21.05
C GLN A 181 -13.01 -7.15 -22.23
N ASP A 182 -12.40 -5.96 -22.11
CA ASP A 182 -11.50 -5.38 -23.11
C ASP A 182 -10.25 -6.24 -23.33
N LEU A 183 -9.83 -6.98 -22.30
CA LEU A 183 -8.75 -7.97 -22.39
C LEU A 183 -9.21 -9.31 -23.02
N GLY A 184 -10.46 -9.42 -23.44
CA GLY A 184 -11.04 -10.60 -24.11
C GLY A 184 -11.57 -11.68 -23.16
N TYR A 185 -11.67 -11.42 -21.86
CA TYR A 185 -12.18 -12.38 -20.88
C TYR A 185 -13.68 -12.24 -20.67
N LYS A 186 -14.35 -13.37 -20.43
CA LYS A 186 -15.77 -13.38 -20.06
C LYS A 186 -15.91 -13.22 -18.55
N VAL A 187 -16.75 -12.29 -18.12
CA VAL A 187 -17.14 -12.13 -16.72
C VAL A 187 -18.44 -12.89 -16.50
N LEU A 188 -18.42 -13.90 -15.62
CA LEU A 188 -19.59 -14.69 -15.24
C LEU A 188 -20.19 -14.11 -13.95
N GLY A 189 -21.50 -13.86 -13.93
CA GLY A 189 -22.24 -13.61 -12.67
C GLY A 189 -22.55 -12.16 -12.30
N PHE A 190 -22.71 -11.26 -13.27
CA PHE A 190 -23.45 -10.00 -13.06
C PHE A 190 -24.75 -10.05 -13.86
N SER A 191 -25.82 -10.50 -13.21
CA SER A 191 -27.21 -10.38 -13.65
C SER A 191 -27.94 -9.39 -12.77
#